data_AF-A0A451A3D8-F1
#
_entry.id   AF-A0A451A3D8-F1
#
_cell.length_a   1.000
_cell.length_b   1.000
_cell.length_c   1.000
_cell.angle_alpha   90.00
_cell.angle_beta   90.00
_cell.angle_gamma   90.00
#
_symmetry.space_group_name_H-M   'P 1'
#
loop_
_entity.id
_entity.type
_entity.pdbx_description
1 polymer ?
#
loop_
_entity_poly.entity_id
_entity_poly.type
_entity_poly.pdbx_seq_one_letter_code
_entity_poly.pdbx_strand_id
1 'polypeptide(L)'
;MGGLDNPSSTEWVEPNALWEQLSKAGFIAGNYVGGNAAPNAGNNVAPLNPFNQPIVVGRTADYMGVTSPVIDLNIILGRGIPVDIAREVDIKMDDGKPLTGTMRIAVSADATFGAVGQSDSETAYQVQNSNIYNVEGGSQDCNLVYLY
;
A
#
# COMPACT_ATOMS: atom_id res chain seq x y z
N MET A 1 -25.17 2.25 3.50
CA MET A 1 -24.30 1.48 2.59
C MET A 1 -23.51 2.49 1.78
N GLY A 2 -22.22 2.64 2.06
CA GLY A 2 -21.39 3.72 1.55
C GLY A 2 -19.99 3.72 2.19
N GLY A 3 -19.44 2.53 2.41
CA GLY A 3 -18.06 2.33 2.89
C GLY A 3 -17.24 1.73 1.76
N LEU A 4 -15.91 1.86 1.84
CA LEU A 4 -14.97 1.14 0.99
C LEU A 4 -14.89 -0.31 1.48
N ASP A 5 -15.37 -1.26 0.70
CA ASP A 5 -15.30 -2.70 0.90
C ASP A 5 -14.57 -3.35 -0.29
N ASN A 6 -13.73 -4.34 0.02
CA ASN A 6 -12.87 -5.01 -0.96
C ASN A 6 -13.17 -6.51 -1.02
N PRO A 7 -14.38 -6.93 -1.47
CA PRO A 7 -14.69 -8.35 -1.60
C PRO A 7 -13.84 -8.98 -2.71
N SER A 8 -13.41 -10.22 -2.52
CA SER A 8 -12.42 -10.95 -3.35
C SER A 8 -12.78 -11.21 -4.83
N SER A 9 -13.92 -10.72 -5.29
CA SER A 9 -14.35 -10.80 -6.69
C SER A 9 -14.53 -9.44 -7.36
N THR A 10 -14.46 -8.36 -6.57
CA THR A 10 -14.58 -6.98 -7.06
C THR A 10 -13.68 -6.05 -6.25
N GLU A 11 -12.50 -6.53 -5.82
CA GLU A 11 -11.66 -5.80 -4.86
C GLU A 11 -11.25 -4.40 -5.36
N TRP A 12 -11.27 -4.18 -6.68
CA TRP A 12 -10.85 -2.94 -7.34
C TRP A 12 -11.95 -1.91 -7.56
N VAL A 13 -13.23 -2.31 -7.54
CA VAL A 13 -14.34 -1.46 -7.99
C VAL A 13 -14.44 -0.19 -7.17
N GLU A 14 -14.45 -0.32 -5.85
CA GLU A 14 -14.61 0.81 -4.94
C GLU A 14 -13.31 1.62 -4.77
N PRO A 15 -12.11 1.00 -4.62
CA PRO A 15 -10.84 1.73 -4.63
C PRO A 15 -10.64 2.60 -5.87
N ASN A 16 -10.92 2.07 -7.06
CA ASN A 16 -10.73 2.83 -8.29
C ASN A 16 -11.79 3.94 -8.43
N ALA A 17 -13.03 3.68 -8.01
CA ALA A 17 -14.08 4.69 -8.00
C ALA A 17 -13.75 5.86 -7.05
N LEU A 18 -13.07 5.60 -5.93
CA LEU A 18 -12.59 6.65 -5.03
C LEU A 18 -11.67 7.63 -5.76
N TRP A 19 -10.68 7.12 -6.49
CA TRP A 19 -9.74 7.96 -7.24
C TRP A 19 -10.42 8.78 -8.34
N GLU A 20 -11.35 8.16 -9.06
CA GLU A 20 -12.18 8.86 -10.04
C GLU A 20 -12.95 10.02 -9.39
N GLN A 21 -13.62 9.78 -8.26
CA GLN A 21 -14.38 10.82 -7.57
C GLN A 21 -13.50 11.94 -7.02
N LEU A 22 -12.36 11.62 -6.42
CA LEU A 22 -11.40 12.63 -5.91
C LEU A 22 -10.84 13.51 -7.03
N SER A 23 -10.54 12.92 -8.20
CA SER A 23 -10.09 13.69 -9.37
C SER A 23 -11.19 14.57 -9.96
N LYS A 24 -12.43 14.05 -10.10
CA LYS A 24 -13.58 14.83 -10.58
C LYS A 24 -13.98 15.97 -9.64
N ALA A 25 -13.79 15.78 -8.35
CA ALA A 25 -13.99 16.80 -7.32
C ALA A 25 -12.85 17.84 -7.28
N GLY A 26 -11.75 17.62 -8.00
CA GLY A 26 -10.60 18.52 -8.06
C GLY A 26 -9.69 18.46 -6.83
N PHE A 27 -9.81 17.44 -5.98
CA PHE A 27 -8.93 17.26 -4.82
C PHE A 27 -7.56 16.72 -5.20
N ILE A 28 -7.48 15.93 -6.27
CA ILE A 28 -6.22 15.40 -6.80
C ILE A 28 -6.13 15.68 -8.30
N ALA A 29 -4.90 15.87 -8.78
CA ALA A 29 -4.64 15.95 -10.21
C ALA A 29 -4.67 14.54 -10.83
N GLY A 30 -5.25 14.43 -12.03
CA GLY A 30 -5.35 13.18 -12.78
C GLY A 30 -6.69 13.06 -13.48
N ASN A 31 -6.78 12.08 -14.39
CA ASN A 31 -8.02 11.71 -15.09
C ASN A 31 -8.29 10.23 -14.85
N TYR A 32 -8.64 9.89 -13.60
CA TYR A 32 -8.86 8.49 -13.23
C TYR A 32 -10.24 8.02 -13.67
N VAL A 33 -10.32 6.83 -14.25
CA VAL A 33 -11.54 6.33 -14.91
C VAL A 33 -12.34 5.30 -14.11
N GLY A 34 -11.88 4.96 -12.90
CA GLY A 34 -12.53 3.94 -12.08
C GLY A 34 -12.45 2.54 -12.69
N GLY A 35 -13.35 1.64 -12.25
CA GLY A 35 -13.53 0.31 -12.86
C GLY A 35 -13.02 -0.86 -12.02
N ASN A 36 -13.11 -2.07 -12.58
CA ASN A 36 -12.82 -3.33 -11.88
C ASN A 36 -11.44 -3.93 -12.20
N ALA A 37 -10.64 -3.25 -13.01
CA ALA A 37 -9.32 -3.73 -13.40
C ALA A 37 -8.29 -3.46 -12.30
N ALA A 38 -7.35 -4.39 -12.13
CA ALA A 38 -6.17 -4.16 -11.32
C ALA A 38 -5.39 -2.94 -11.85
N PRO A 39 -5.04 -1.96 -11.00
CA PRO A 39 -4.26 -0.80 -11.38
C PRO A 39 -2.89 -1.18 -11.95
N ASN A 40 -2.45 -0.42 -12.95
CA ASN A 40 -1.09 -0.48 -13.48
C ASN A 40 -0.69 0.90 -14.01
N ALA A 41 0.57 1.03 -14.43
CA ALA A 41 1.11 2.30 -14.91
C ALA A 41 0.44 2.86 -16.18
N GLY A 42 -0.37 2.08 -16.90
CA GLY A 42 -0.91 2.45 -18.21
C GLY A 42 -2.43 2.55 -18.30
N ASN A 43 -3.18 2.14 -17.27
CA ASN A 43 -4.66 2.06 -17.35
C ASN A 43 -5.40 3.23 -16.66
N ASN A 44 -4.69 4.15 -16.02
CA ASN A 44 -5.25 5.37 -15.41
C ASN A 44 -6.44 5.11 -14.46
N VAL A 45 -6.44 4.00 -13.71
CA VAL A 45 -7.51 3.73 -12.72
C VAL A 45 -7.11 4.17 -11.30
N ALA A 46 -5.81 4.39 -11.07
CA ALA A 46 -5.26 4.84 -9.79
C ALA A 46 -4.03 5.73 -9.99
N PRO A 47 -3.70 6.61 -9.03
CA PRO A 47 -2.45 7.35 -9.02
C PRO A 47 -1.24 6.43 -8.92
N LEU A 48 -0.10 6.91 -9.43
CA LEU A 48 1.18 6.22 -9.35
C LEU A 48 2.08 6.90 -8.32
N ASN A 49 2.87 6.09 -7.64
CA ASN A 49 3.94 6.56 -6.78
C ASN A 49 5.15 7.05 -7.62
N PRO A 50 6.17 7.67 -7.00
CA PRO A 50 7.37 8.13 -7.72
C PRO A 50 8.16 7.04 -8.44
N PHE A 51 7.90 5.77 -8.13
CA PHE A 51 8.51 4.58 -8.72
C PHE A 51 7.62 3.95 -9.82
N ASN A 52 6.61 4.69 -10.28
CA ASN A 52 5.69 4.29 -11.35
C ASN A 52 4.87 3.03 -11.01
N GLN A 53 4.63 2.78 -9.71
CA GLN A 53 3.78 1.71 -9.20
C GLN A 53 2.45 2.27 -8.66
N PRO A 54 1.34 1.54 -8.77
CA PRO A 54 0.04 2.06 -8.34
C PRO A 54 -0.10 2.23 -6.83
N ILE A 55 -0.78 3.31 -6.43
CA ILE A 55 -1.23 3.55 -5.05
C ILE A 55 -2.68 3.08 -4.93
N VAL A 56 -2.99 2.33 -3.87
CA VAL A 56 -4.32 1.74 -3.66
C VAL A 56 -4.84 2.14 -2.29
N VAL A 57 -6.14 2.44 -2.21
CA VAL A 57 -6.85 2.61 -0.93
C VAL A 57 -7.79 1.43 -0.78
N GLY A 58 -7.85 0.83 0.40
CA GLY A 58 -8.78 -0.25 0.67
C GLY A 58 -8.89 -0.55 2.15
N ARG A 59 -9.84 -1.42 2.49
CA ARG A 59 -9.95 -2.01 3.81
C ARG A 59 -9.33 -3.39 3.80
N THR A 60 -8.12 -3.49 4.33
CA THR A 60 -7.37 -4.76 4.35
C THR A 60 -6.65 -4.92 5.67
N ALA A 61 -6.16 -6.14 5.92
CA ALA A 61 -5.27 -6.43 7.04
C ALA A 61 -3.85 -6.74 6.55
N ASP A 62 -3.47 -6.17 5.39
CA ASP A 62 -2.27 -6.52 4.61
C ASP A 62 -1.02 -5.78 5.10
N TYR A 63 -0.81 -5.73 6.42
CA TYR A 63 0.32 -5.07 7.05
C TYR A 63 0.98 -5.99 8.09
N MET A 64 2.28 -5.79 8.30
CA MET A 64 3.07 -6.65 9.18
C MET A 64 3.02 -6.21 10.65
N GLY A 65 3.58 -7.06 11.53
CA GLY A 65 3.77 -6.70 12.94
C GLY A 65 2.60 -6.97 13.88
N VAL A 66 1.58 -7.71 13.43
CA VAL A 66 0.41 -8.06 14.24
C VAL A 66 0.19 -9.57 14.27
N THR A 67 -0.16 -10.09 15.45
CA THR A 67 -0.53 -11.50 15.65
C THR A 67 -1.97 -11.78 15.27
N SER A 68 -2.84 -10.77 15.35
CA SER A 68 -4.23 -10.81 14.90
C SER A 68 -4.49 -9.59 14.02
N PRO A 69 -4.28 -9.70 12.70
CA PRO A 69 -4.56 -8.62 11.76
C PRO A 69 -6.04 -8.23 11.82
N VAL A 70 -6.31 -6.92 11.83
CA VAL A 70 -7.67 -6.39 11.77
C VAL A 70 -7.85 -5.71 10.42
N ILE A 71 -8.97 -5.98 9.76
CA ILE A 71 -9.31 -5.31 8.51
C ILE A 71 -9.62 -3.85 8.83
N ASP A 72 -8.79 -2.94 8.33
CA ASP A 72 -8.98 -1.50 8.52
C ASP A 72 -8.70 -0.71 7.26
N LEU A 73 -9.23 0.51 7.20
CA LEU A 73 -8.98 1.43 6.09
C LEU A 73 -7.51 1.82 6.07
N ASN A 74 -6.88 1.60 4.93
CA ASN A 74 -5.48 1.90 4.74
C ASN A 74 -5.18 2.38 3.32
N ILE A 75 -4.02 3.00 3.17
CA ILE A 75 -3.45 3.41 1.89
C ILE A 75 -2.16 2.64 1.67
N ILE A 76 -2.12 1.86 0.59
CA ILE A 76 -0.93 1.15 0.12
C ILE A 76 -0.21 2.06 -0.86
N LEU A 77 1.01 2.46 -0.52
CA LEU A 77 1.81 3.45 -1.26
C LEU A 77 2.40 2.91 -2.58
N GLY A 78 2.28 1.62 -2.81
CA GLY A 78 2.76 0.96 -4.01
C GLY A 78 4.21 0.52 -3.87
N ARG A 79 4.54 -0.47 -4.70
CA ARG A 79 5.83 -1.15 -4.74
C ARG A 79 6.98 -0.31 -5.29
N GLY A 80 8.18 -0.90 -5.31
CA GLY A 80 9.37 -0.27 -5.88
C GLY A 80 10.03 0.76 -4.98
N ILE A 81 9.64 0.86 -3.70
CA ILE A 81 10.25 1.80 -2.75
C ILE A 81 11.54 1.17 -2.21
N PRO A 82 12.71 1.81 -2.37
CA PRO A 82 13.94 1.36 -1.73
C PRO A 82 13.83 1.38 -0.20
N VAL A 83 14.43 0.40 0.48
CA VAL A 83 14.29 0.20 1.94
C VAL A 83 14.81 1.37 2.78
N ASP A 84 15.83 2.08 2.30
CA ASP A 84 16.37 3.29 2.90
C ASP A 84 15.37 4.45 2.82
N ILE A 85 14.73 4.62 1.65
CA ILE A 85 13.66 5.60 1.44
C ILE A 85 12.44 5.23 2.28
N ALA A 86 12.05 3.96 2.34
CA ALA A 86 10.92 3.50 3.12
C ALA A 86 11.10 3.84 4.62
N ARG A 87 12.29 3.57 5.16
CA ARG A 87 12.67 3.96 6.52
C ARG A 87 12.57 5.47 6.73
N GLU A 88 13.06 6.27 5.79
CA GLU A 88 13.02 7.72 5.92
C GLU A 88 11.60 8.28 5.89
N VAL A 89 10.73 7.72 5.05
CA VAL A 89 9.31 8.11 5.00
C VAL A 89 8.66 7.84 6.35
N ASP A 90 8.87 6.65 6.92
CA ASP A 90 8.36 6.29 8.24
C ASP A 90 8.89 7.20 9.35
N ILE A 91 10.19 7.45 9.42
CA ILE A 91 10.78 8.39 10.40
C ILE A 91 10.15 9.80 10.33
N LYS A 92 9.76 10.25 9.14
CA LYS A 92 9.19 11.58 8.92
C LYS A 92 7.68 11.64 9.20
N MET A 93 6.98 10.52 9.06
CA MET A 93 5.52 10.47 9.20
C MET A 93 5.05 9.89 10.54
N ASP A 94 5.86 9.04 11.18
CA ASP A 94 5.44 8.22 12.31
C ASP A 94 6.57 7.94 13.33
N ASP A 95 7.06 6.71 13.45
CA ASP A 95 7.97 6.28 14.53
C ASP A 95 9.29 5.68 14.01
N GLY A 96 9.41 5.47 12.70
CA GLY A 96 10.60 4.90 12.05
C GLY A 96 10.76 3.40 12.27
N LYS A 97 9.71 2.70 12.73
CA LYS A 97 9.71 1.26 12.95
C LYS A 97 8.71 0.56 12.03
N PRO A 98 9.16 -0.40 11.22
CA PRO A 98 8.37 -0.97 10.14
C PRO A 98 7.15 -1.81 10.56
N LEU A 99 7.08 -2.25 11.83
CA LEU A 99 6.02 -3.12 12.34
C LEU A 99 5.08 -2.41 13.33
N THR A 100 5.35 -1.17 13.70
CA THR A 100 4.57 -0.44 14.71
C THR A 100 4.01 0.86 14.14
N GLY A 101 3.23 1.58 14.95
CA GLY A 101 2.62 2.82 14.51
C GLY A 101 1.58 2.66 13.40
N THR A 102 1.38 3.76 12.68
CA THR A 102 0.50 3.98 11.54
C THR A 102 1.16 3.71 10.19
N MET A 103 2.48 3.85 10.07
CA MET A 103 3.24 3.52 8.87
C MET A 103 3.87 2.14 9.01
N ARG A 104 3.45 1.19 8.18
CA ARG A 104 3.92 -0.20 8.28
C ARG A 104 4.37 -0.77 6.95
N ILE A 105 5.21 -1.80 7.02
CA ILE A 105 5.54 -2.62 5.84
C ILE A 105 4.33 -3.52 5.48
N ALA A 106 4.05 -3.62 4.18
CA ALA A 106 3.04 -4.53 3.65
C ALA A 106 3.46 -6.00 3.79
N VAL A 107 2.49 -6.92 3.83
CA VAL A 107 2.77 -8.37 3.85
C VAL A 107 3.58 -8.81 2.61
N SER A 108 4.31 -9.93 2.72
CA SER A 108 5.11 -10.48 1.62
C SER A 108 4.36 -11.43 0.69
N ALA A 109 3.19 -11.91 1.09
CA ALA A 109 2.40 -12.87 0.34
C ALA A 109 0.90 -12.68 0.66
N ASP A 110 0.06 -13.24 -0.21
CA ASP A 110 -1.40 -13.37 0.00
C ASP A 110 -2.18 -12.08 0.31
N ALA A 111 -1.64 -10.90 0.00
CA ALA A 111 -2.36 -9.63 0.11
C ALA A 111 -3.67 -9.63 -0.71
N THR A 112 -4.66 -8.90 -0.20
CA THR A 112 -5.99 -8.73 -0.82
C THR A 112 -5.90 -8.18 -2.24
N PHE A 113 -4.95 -7.27 -2.48
CA PHE A 113 -4.69 -6.64 -3.78
C PHE A 113 -3.61 -7.35 -4.61
N GLY A 114 -3.32 -8.61 -4.26
CA GLY A 114 -2.28 -9.41 -4.91
C GLY A 114 -0.92 -8.72 -4.86
N ALA A 115 -0.16 -8.82 -5.95
CA ALA A 115 1.20 -8.29 -6.02
C ALA A 115 1.30 -6.79 -5.75
N VAL A 116 0.27 -5.99 -6.05
CA VAL A 116 0.25 -4.54 -5.80
C VAL A 116 0.24 -4.21 -4.30
N GLY A 117 -0.41 -5.07 -3.51
CA GLY A 117 -0.54 -4.94 -2.06
C GLY A 117 0.61 -5.55 -1.26
N GLN A 118 1.63 -6.11 -1.92
CA GLN A 118 2.71 -6.84 -1.26
C GLN A 118 3.99 -6.04 -1.22
N SER A 119 4.85 -6.36 -0.25
CA SER A 119 6.27 -5.97 -0.23
C SER A 119 7.14 -7.16 -0.66
N ASP A 120 8.37 -6.89 -1.10
CA ASP A 120 9.36 -7.93 -1.31
C ASP A 120 9.56 -8.81 -0.05
N SER A 121 9.73 -10.11 -0.25
CA SER A 121 9.77 -11.10 0.83
C SER A 121 11.03 -10.99 1.70
N GLU A 122 12.17 -10.64 1.11
CA GLU A 122 13.42 -10.45 1.85
C GLU A 122 13.34 -9.22 2.75
N THR A 123 12.68 -8.16 2.26
CA THR A 123 12.36 -6.98 3.06
C THR A 123 11.52 -7.36 4.26
N ALA A 124 10.36 -7.97 4.00
CA ALA A 124 9.35 -8.33 5.00
C ALA A 124 9.89 -9.29 6.07
N TYR A 125 10.58 -10.37 5.66
CA TYR A 125 11.05 -11.40 6.60
C TYR A 125 12.08 -10.85 7.60
N GLN A 126 13.06 -10.09 7.11
CA GLN A 126 14.12 -9.54 7.98
C GLN A 126 13.57 -8.45 8.91
N VAL A 127 12.62 -7.65 8.39
CA VAL A 127 11.85 -6.68 9.17
C VAL A 127 11.05 -7.37 10.29
N GLN A 128 10.34 -8.47 10.00
CA GLN A 128 9.51 -9.20 10.97
C GLN A 128 10.33 -9.69 12.18
N ASN A 129 11.56 -10.13 11.94
CA ASN A 129 12.42 -10.72 12.97
C ASN A 129 13.04 -9.67 13.91
N SER A 130 13.20 -8.43 13.45
CA SER A 130 13.98 -7.40 14.17
C SER A 130 13.18 -6.16 14.53
N ASN A 131 12.02 -5.92 13.90
CA ASN A 131 11.30 -4.65 13.91
C ASN A 131 12.19 -3.44 13.58
N ILE A 132 13.13 -3.63 12.65
CA ILE A 132 14.02 -2.59 12.13
C ILE A 132 14.06 -2.74 10.61
N TYR A 133 14.09 -1.63 9.88
CA TYR A 133 14.30 -1.65 8.43
C TYR A 133 15.66 -2.27 8.10
N ASN A 134 15.64 -3.29 7.25
CA ASN A 134 16.85 -3.96 6.78
C ASN A 134 17.55 -3.16 5.67
N VAL A 135 18.18 -2.05 6.04
CA VAL A 135 18.87 -1.17 5.09
C VAL A 135 20.12 -1.85 4.49
N GLU A 136 20.78 -2.72 5.24
CA GLU A 136 21.98 -3.46 4.78
C GLU A 136 21.65 -4.47 3.67
N GLY A 137 20.45 -5.06 3.69
CA GLY A 137 19.99 -5.95 2.62
C GLY A 137 19.67 -5.23 1.30
N GLY A 138 19.51 -3.90 1.33
CA GLY A 138 19.42 -3.09 0.11
C GLY A 138 18.21 -3.37 -0.79
N SER A 139 17.09 -3.83 -0.25
CA SER A 139 15.88 -4.07 -1.04
C SER A 139 15.41 -2.82 -1.79
N GLN A 140 14.97 -3.02 -3.03
CA GLN A 140 14.49 -1.98 -3.93
C GLN A 140 12.97 -2.06 -4.19
N ASP A 141 12.29 -2.99 -3.53
CA ASP A 141 10.89 -3.31 -3.83
C ASP A 141 10.05 -3.44 -2.55
N CYS A 142 10.25 -2.49 -1.65
CA CYS A 142 9.42 -2.36 -0.46
C CYS A 142 8.06 -1.76 -0.84
N ASN A 143 7.08 -2.05 0.00
CA ASN A 143 5.77 -1.42 -0.06
C ASN A 143 5.34 -1.04 1.36
N LEU A 144 4.83 0.17 1.49
CA LEU A 144 4.39 0.75 2.75
C LEU A 144 2.87 0.89 2.76
N VAL A 145 2.30 0.68 3.93
CA VAL A 145 0.88 0.79 4.23
C VAL A 145 0.72 1.86 5.31
N TYR A 146 -0.10 2.86 5.03
CA TYR A 146 -0.54 3.85 6.00
C TYR A 146 -1.91 3.46 6.55
N LEU A 147 -1.99 3.24 7.86
CA LEU A 147 -3.20 2.91 8.59
C LEU A 147 -3.89 4.20 9.07
N TYR A 148 -5.23 4.24 8.98
CA TYR A 148 -6.05 5.39 9.41
C TYR A 148 -6.60 5.23 10.83
#